data_AF-A0A131YX77-F1
#
_entry.id   AF-A0A131YX77-F1
#
_cell.length_a   1.000
_cell.length_b   1.000
_cell.length_c   1.000
_cell.angle_alpha   90.00
_cell.angle_beta   90.00
_cell.angle_gamma   90.00
#
_symmetry.space_group_name_H-M   'P 1'
#
loop_
_entity.id
_entity.type
_entity.pdbx_description
1 polymer ?
#
loop_
_entity_poly.entity_id
_entity_poly.type
_entity_poly.pdbx_seq_one_letter_code
_entity_poly.pdbx_strand_id
1 'polypeptide(L)'
;MVGVVYRIPLSCGRVYIGQSGKCINERLRQHNCTLKGTPTSHFCTHCRACGCKPFFDNTVILRKHSDRRARELAEAYFIKDAGDDCISEPSVCLLECELRKLNEFFCNS
;
A
#
# COMPACT_ATOMS: atom_id res chain seq x y z
N MET A 1 -2.09 13.39 14.19
CA MET A 1 -1.18 12.55 13.36
C MET A 1 -1.56 12.70 11.89
N VAL A 2 -0.60 12.75 10.98
CA VAL A 2 -0.84 12.83 9.53
C VAL A 2 -0.94 11.41 8.98
N GLY A 3 -1.93 11.15 8.12
CA GLY A 3 -2.06 9.86 7.45
C GLY A 3 -0.93 9.60 6.45
N VAL A 4 -0.72 8.32 6.10
CA VAL A 4 0.39 7.89 5.25
C VAL A 4 -0.02 6.89 4.19
N VAL A 5 0.68 6.91 3.05
CA VAL A 5 0.74 5.82 2.07
C VAL A 5 2.08 5.11 2.29
N TYR A 6 2.06 3.79 2.36
CA TYR A 6 3.21 2.98 2.75
C TYR A 6 3.36 1.74 1.86
N ARG A 7 4.59 1.22 1.80
CA ARG A 7 4.98 0.01 1.08
C ARG A 7 5.56 -1.01 2.05
N ILE A 8 5.08 -2.25 1.99
CA ILE A 8 5.60 -3.39 2.75
C ILE A 8 6.17 -4.41 1.75
N PRO A 9 7.49 -4.67 1.77
CA PRO A 9 8.07 -5.75 1.00
C PRO A 9 7.64 -7.12 1.53
N LEU A 10 7.46 -8.09 0.63
CA LEU A 10 7.15 -9.48 0.96
C LEU A 10 8.34 -10.38 0.61
N SER A 11 8.48 -11.49 1.34
CA SER A 11 9.58 -12.45 1.12
C SER A 11 9.53 -13.14 -0.25
N CYS A 12 8.42 -13.05 -0.99
CA CYS A 12 8.29 -13.55 -2.35
C CYS A 12 8.75 -12.55 -3.43
N GLY A 13 9.32 -11.40 -3.03
CA GLY A 13 9.77 -10.34 -3.94
C GLY A 13 8.69 -9.32 -4.29
N ARG A 14 7.41 -9.65 -4.08
CA ARG A 14 6.29 -8.75 -4.28
C ARG A 14 6.17 -7.68 -3.19
N VAL A 15 5.35 -6.68 -3.43
CA VAL A 15 5.08 -5.59 -2.49
C VAL A 15 3.59 -5.41 -2.22
N TYR A 16 3.27 -5.01 -1.00
CA TYR A 16 1.94 -4.50 -0.64
C TYR A 16 2.02 -3.00 -0.42
N ILE A 17 1.20 -2.25 -1.15
CA ILE A 17 1.03 -0.81 -0.97
C ILE A 17 -0.34 -0.54 -0.38
N GLY A 18 -0.39 0.30 0.64
CA GLY A 18 -1.64 0.65 1.30
C GLY A 18 -1.62 2.05 1.88
N GLN A 19 -2.79 2.57 2.26
CA GLN A 19 -2.92 3.82 3.01
C GLN A 19 -3.49 3.64 4.43
N SER A 20 -3.15 4.58 5.30
CA SER A 20 -3.68 4.65 6.66
C SER A 20 -3.92 6.09 7.09
N GLY A 21 -5.11 6.36 7.65
CA GLY A 21 -5.38 7.57 8.43
C GLY A 21 -4.93 7.45 9.90
N LYS A 22 -4.58 6.24 10.36
CA LYS A 22 -4.08 5.96 11.72
C LYS A 22 -2.55 5.90 11.74
N CYS A 23 -1.97 5.85 12.93
CA CYS A 23 -0.55 5.59 13.13
C CYS A 23 -0.13 4.33 12.34
N ILE A 24 0.99 4.43 11.61
CA ILE A 24 1.48 3.31 10.81
C ILE A 24 1.77 2.08 11.67
N ASN A 25 2.34 2.26 12.87
CA ASN A 25 2.66 1.16 13.77
C ASN A 25 1.40 0.39 14.21
N GLU A 26 0.30 1.10 14.46
CA GLU A 26 -0.99 0.45 14.76
C GLU A 26 -1.50 -0.35 13.57
N ARG A 27 -1.37 0.20 12.35
CA ARG A 27 -1.79 -0.48 11.11
C ARG A 27 -0.95 -1.74 10.85
N LEU A 28 0.37 -1.67 11.01
CA LEU A 28 1.26 -2.83 10.85
C LEU A 28 0.94 -3.91 11.90
N ARG A 29 0.67 -3.52 13.14
CA ARG A 29 0.24 -4.46 14.19
C ARG A 29 -1.09 -5.13 13.84
N GLN A 30 -2.06 -4.39 13.32
CA GLN A 30 -3.33 -4.96 12.85
C GLN A 30 -3.09 -6.00 11.76
N HIS A 31 -2.31 -5.66 10.73
CA HIS A 31 -1.95 -6.60 9.66
C HIS A 31 -1.31 -7.88 10.20
N ASN A 32 -0.34 -7.75 11.12
CA ASN A 32 0.30 -8.90 11.76
C ASN A 32 -0.70 -9.78 12.55
N CYS A 33 -1.66 -9.18 13.23
CA CYS A 33 -2.72 -9.92 13.92
C CYS A 33 -3.64 -10.64 12.93
N THR A 34 -4.08 -9.98 11.86
CA THR A 34 -4.99 -10.57 10.86
C THR A 34 -4.34 -11.72 10.10
N LEU A 35 -3.02 -11.67 9.86
CA LEU A 35 -2.28 -12.79 9.26
C LEU A 35 -2.34 -14.09 10.06
N LYS A 36 -2.52 -14.00 11.38
CA LYS A 36 -2.65 -15.17 12.27
C LYS A 36 -4.09 -15.70 12.34
N GLY A 37 -5.06 -14.92 11.87
CA GLY A 37 -6.49 -15.24 11.93
C GLY A 37 -7.08 -15.65 10.57
N THR A 38 -8.39 -15.49 10.43
CA THR A 38 -9.10 -15.66 9.15
C THR A 38 -8.69 -14.54 8.18
N PRO A 39 -8.24 -14.85 6.96
CA PRO A 39 -7.85 -13.84 5.99
C PRO A 39 -9.07 -13.05 5.51
N THR A 40 -9.08 -11.75 5.76
CA THR A 40 -10.18 -10.83 5.36
C THR A 40 -9.74 -9.76 4.35
N SER A 41 -8.47 -9.76 3.93
CA SER A 41 -7.91 -8.78 2.99
C SER A 41 -7.03 -9.44 1.94
N HIS A 42 -6.88 -8.81 0.77
CA HIS A 42 -5.99 -9.28 -0.31
C HIS A 42 -4.57 -9.56 0.18
N PHE A 43 -4.07 -8.71 1.08
CA PHE A 43 -2.79 -8.89 1.75
C PHE A 43 -2.71 -10.23 2.51
N CYS A 44 -3.71 -10.53 3.33
CA CYS A 44 -3.72 -11.78 4.11
C CYS A 44 -3.96 -13.00 3.22
N THR A 45 -4.85 -12.88 2.24
CA THR A 45 -5.13 -13.94 1.26
C THR A 45 -3.88 -14.30 0.48
N HIS A 46 -3.12 -13.31 -0.01
CA HIS A 46 -1.86 -13.54 -0.70
C HIS A 46 -0.83 -14.21 0.21
N CYS A 47 -0.58 -13.68 1.41
CA CYS A 47 0.43 -14.25 2.31
C CYS A 47 0.10 -15.71 2.68
N ARG A 48 -1.19 -16.04 2.85
CA ARG A 48 -1.61 -17.41 3.13
C ARG A 48 -1.47 -18.34 1.93
N ALA A 49 -1.86 -17.90 0.73
CA ALA A 49 -1.78 -18.70 -0.48
C ALA A 49 -0.33 -18.90 -0.97
N CYS A 50 0.48 -17.84 -0.91
CA CYS A 50 1.88 -17.86 -1.32
C CYS A 50 2.80 -18.46 -0.25
N GLY A 51 2.41 -18.42 1.03
CA GLY A 51 3.28 -18.77 2.17
C GLY A 51 4.38 -17.74 2.46
N CYS A 52 4.36 -16.58 1.80
CA CYS A 52 5.33 -15.52 2.01
C CYS A 52 5.05 -14.74 3.30
N LYS A 53 6.09 -14.08 3.82
CA LYS A 53 6.01 -13.24 5.01
C LYS A 53 6.24 -11.77 4.65
N PRO A 54 5.50 -10.83 5.27
CA PRO A 54 5.83 -9.41 5.15
C PRO A 54 7.05 -9.03 5.99
N PHE A 55 7.87 -8.13 5.46
CA PHE A 55 8.95 -7.49 6.19
C PHE A 55 8.48 -6.15 6.77
N PHE A 56 7.76 -6.21 7.89
CA PHE A 56 7.19 -5.02 8.52
C PHE A 56 8.25 -3.98 8.93
N ASP A 57 9.42 -4.42 9.38
CA ASP A 57 10.53 -3.53 9.76
C ASP A 57 11.12 -2.79 8.56
N ASN A 58 10.90 -3.30 7.35
CA ASN A 58 11.32 -2.70 6.09
C ASN A 58 10.20 -1.86 5.43
N THR A 59 9.16 -1.51 6.20
CA THR A 59 8.07 -0.66 5.70
C THR A 59 8.59 0.72 5.34
N VAL A 60 8.31 1.18 4.12
CA VAL A 60 8.69 2.52 3.65
C VAL A 60 7.45 3.41 3.56
N ILE A 61 7.54 4.64 4.06
CA ILE A 61 6.52 5.66 3.84
C ILE A 61 6.74 6.30 2.48
N LEU A 62 5.79 6.12 1.56
CA LEU A 62 5.85 6.69 0.20
C LEU A 62 5.37 8.14 0.18
N ARG A 63 4.30 8.44 0.92
CA ARG A 63 3.73 9.79 1.00
C ARG A 63 3.03 10.01 2.35
N LYS A 64 3.08 11.26 2.84
CA LYS A 64 2.30 11.70 4.00
C LYS A 64 1.27 12.72 3.54
N HIS A 65 0.02 12.54 3.91
CA HIS A 65 -1.05 13.51 3.62
C HIS A 65 -2.21 13.36 4.61
N SER A 66 -2.76 14.47 5.09
CA SER A 66 -3.87 14.47 6.06
C SER A 66 -5.21 14.13 5.42
N ASP A 67 -5.47 14.66 4.22
CA ASP A 67 -6.68 14.35 3.45
C ASP A 67 -6.72 12.89 2.98
N ARG A 68 -7.90 12.27 3.07
CA ARG A 68 -8.11 10.86 2.71
C ARG A 68 -8.03 10.65 1.21
N ARG A 69 -8.69 11.50 0.42
CA ARG A 69 -8.75 11.35 -1.05
C ARG A 69 -7.37 11.51 -1.68
N ALA A 70 -6.58 12.47 -1.21
CA ALA A 70 -5.20 12.63 -1.65
C ALA A 70 -4.34 11.38 -1.38
N ARG A 71 -4.56 10.68 -0.25
CA ARG A 71 -3.89 9.40 0.01
C ARG A 71 -4.41 8.28 -0.87
N GLU A 72 -5.72 8.20 -1.13
CA GLU A 72 -6.31 7.20 -2.04
C GLU A 72 -5.76 7.37 -3.47
N LEU A 73 -5.64 8.60 -3.96
CA LEU A 73 -5.02 8.91 -5.26
C LEU A 73 -3.54 8.53 -5.29
N ALA A 74 -2.78 8.90 -4.25
CA ALA A 74 -1.36 8.55 -4.16
C ALA A 74 -1.15 7.03 -4.05
N GLU A 75 -1.96 6.33 -3.26
CA GLU A 75 -1.96 4.86 -3.17
C GLU A 75 -2.22 4.22 -4.53
N ALA A 76 -3.27 4.65 -5.25
CA ALA A 76 -3.58 4.13 -6.57
C ALA A 76 -2.45 4.39 -7.58
N TYR A 77 -1.81 5.57 -7.53
CA TYR A 77 -0.64 5.88 -8.34
C TYR A 77 0.52 4.92 -8.05
N PHE A 78 0.91 4.75 -6.78
CA PHE A 78 2.03 3.88 -6.43
C PHE A 78 1.74 2.39 -6.68
N ILE A 79 0.49 1.94 -6.58
CA ILE A 79 0.09 0.58 -6.97
C ILE A 79 0.29 0.39 -8.48
N LYS A 80 -0.13 1.37 -9.30
CA LYS A 80 0.04 1.32 -10.75
C LYS A 80 1.51 1.39 -11.17
N ASP A 81 2.29 2.25 -10.53
CA ASP A 81 3.73 2.41 -10.77
C ASP A 81 4.51 1.13 -10.41
N ALA A 82 4.15 0.45 -9.32
CA ALA A 82 4.75 -0.82 -8.92
C ALA A 82 4.41 -2.01 -9.84
N GLY A 83 3.41 -1.87 -10.73
CA GLY A 83 3.06 -2.88 -11.73
C GLY A 83 2.64 -4.23 -11.15
N ASP A 84 2.99 -5.31 -11.86
CA ASP A 84 2.58 -6.69 -11.55
C ASP A 84 3.19 -7.24 -10.25
N ASP A 85 4.23 -6.58 -9.72
CA ASP A 85 4.84 -6.94 -8.44
C ASP A 85 4.02 -6.46 -7.24
N CYS A 86 3.01 -5.62 -7.45
CA CYS A 86 2.12 -5.15 -6.40
C CYS A 86 0.92 -6.08 -6.20
N ILE A 87 0.73 -6.57 -4.97
CA ILE A 87 -0.42 -7.44 -4.62
C ILE A 87 -1.66 -6.66 -4.15
N SER A 88 -1.62 -5.34 -4.21
CA SER A 88 -2.67 -4.48 -3.69
C SER A 88 -3.75 -4.21 -4.71
N GLU A 89 -4.98 -4.09 -4.22
CA GLU A 89 -6.07 -3.49 -4.98
C GLU A 89 -6.20 -2.01 -4.57
N PRO A 90 -6.23 -1.07 -5.53
CA PRO A 90 -6.27 0.35 -5.22
C PRO A 90 -7.63 0.77 -4.66
N SER A 91 -7.65 1.70 -3.70
CA SER A 91 -8.91 2.24 -3.15
C SER A 91 -9.75 3.00 -4.19
N VAL A 92 -9.10 3.52 -5.24
CA VAL A 92 -9.72 4.23 -6.36
C VAL A 92 -9.10 3.80 -7.68
N CYS A 93 -9.91 3.73 -8.74
CA CYS A 93 -9.39 3.51 -10.09
C CYS A 93 -8.98 4.86 -10.70
N LEU A 94 -7.75 4.94 -11.21
CA LEU A 94 -7.26 6.11 -11.94
C LEU A 94 -7.46 5.92 -13.44
N LEU A 95 -7.93 6.97 -14.11
CA LEU A 95 -7.87 7.08 -15.57
C LEU A 95 -6.44 7.36 -16.02
N GLU A 96 -6.09 7.01 -17.27
CA GLU A 96 -4.75 7.27 -17.82
C GLU A 96 -4.37 8.76 -17.78
N CYS A 97 -5.35 9.64 -18.03
CA CYS A 97 -5.13 11.09 -17.98
C CYS A 97 -4.86 11.60 -16.57
N GLU A 98 -5.42 10.96 -15.54
CA GLU A 98 -5.17 11.27 -14.13
C GLU A 98 -3.80 10.72 -13.72
N LEU A 99 -3.47 9.50 -14.14
CA LEU A 99 -2.16 8.89 -13.89
C LEU A 99 -1.03 9.76 -14.45
N ARG A 100 -1.17 10.28 -15.67
CA ARG A 100 -0.18 11.17 -16.29
C ARG A 100 0.05 12.45 -15.46
N LYS A 101 -1.03 13.10 -15.01
CA LYS A 101 -0.94 14.30 -14.15
C LYS A 101 -0.26 13.99 -12.81
N LEU A 102 -0.58 12.84 -12.22
CA LEU A 102 0.04 12.41 -10.97
C LEU A 102 1.52 12.06 -11.16
N ASN A 103 1.89 11.48 -12.29
CA ASN A 103 3.29 11.21 -12.62
C ASN A 103 4.12 12.50 -12.70
N GLU A 104 3.58 13.53 -13.37
CA GLU A 104 4.22 14.85 -13.41
C GLU A 104 4.40 15.45 -12.01
N PHE A 105 3.44 15.24 -11.12
CA PHE A 105 3.47 15.76 -9.76
C PHE A 105 4.43 14.98 -8.83
N PHE A 106 4.50 13.65 -8.95
CA PHE A 106 5.29 12.81 -8.05
C PHE A 106 6.74 12.58 -8.51
N CYS A 107 7.03 12.56 -9.82
CA CYS A 107 8.38 12.30 -10.33
C CYS A 107 9.23 13.56 -10.55
N ASN A 108 8.63 14.75 -10.70
CA ASN A 108 9.36 16.00 -10.92
C ASN A 108 9.58 16.83 -9.64
N SER A 109 9.37 16.25 -8.46
CA SER A 109 9.54 16.91 -7.15
C SER A 109 10.74 16.38 -6.37
#